data_AF-A0A3S9I8U7-F1
#
_entry.id   AF-A0A3S9I8U7-F1
#
_cell.length_a   1.000
_cell.length_b   1.000
_cell.length_c   1.000
_cell.angle_alpha   90.00
_cell.angle_beta   90.00
_cell.angle_gamma   90.00
#
_symmetry.space_group_name_H-M   'P 1'
#
loop_
_entity.id
_entity.type
_entity.pdbx_description
1 polymer ?
#
loop_
_entity_poly.entity_id
_entity_poly.type
_entity_poly.pdbx_seq_one_letter_code
_entity_poly.pdbx_strand_id
1 'polypeptide(L)'
;MSTPPPITPHEEHEEHEEHEEHEEHEEKDARGPGAPGSLGRAAAALRRALRSGRVPRPEQRDLDDCRRERDRWQRHADSYERELTRVRLDHAHLLAWLAALHPASAVLAPDSEAGPDGVHQLRIEAGGRQLSWRLHPADLPLFAHTPYAPHALAADGPPAPDQAAHLRRHTRLLALEGALLTEPAQPAAPAQLTESTELIATATTATEPTATAPTHPPPSP
;
A
#
# COMPACT_ATOMS: atom_id res chain seq x y z
N MET A 1 10.46 -25.60 -48.65
CA MET A 1 11.63 -25.43 -47.75
C MET A 1 11.91 -23.94 -47.71
N SER A 2 11.39 -23.25 -46.68
CA SER A 2 11.48 -21.79 -46.54
C SER A 2 12.60 -21.41 -45.59
N THR A 3 13.53 -20.61 -46.08
CA THR A 3 14.64 -20.02 -45.34
C THR A 3 14.11 -18.88 -44.45
N PRO A 4 14.43 -18.84 -43.14
CA PRO A 4 14.11 -17.67 -42.30
C PRO A 4 15.09 -16.51 -42.58
N PRO A 5 14.64 -15.24 -42.47
CA PRO A 5 15.52 -14.09 -42.62
C PRO A 5 16.45 -13.89 -41.38
N PRO A 6 17.60 -13.23 -41.55
CA PRO A 6 18.57 -13.01 -40.49
C PRO A 6 18.09 -11.94 -39.50
N ILE A 7 18.34 -12.20 -38.21
CA ILE A 7 18.14 -11.26 -37.10
C ILE A 7 19.30 -10.27 -37.12
N THR A 8 19.01 -9.00 -37.39
CA THR A 8 19.95 -7.88 -37.17
C THR A 8 19.88 -7.44 -35.70
N PRO A 9 21.00 -7.39 -34.97
CA PRO A 9 21.06 -6.74 -33.67
C PRO A 9 21.03 -5.22 -33.88
N HIS A 10 19.97 -4.54 -33.43
CA HIS A 10 19.97 -3.09 -33.38
C HIS A 10 20.72 -2.64 -32.13
N GLU A 11 21.95 -2.27 -32.40
CA GLU A 11 22.81 -1.26 -31.77
C GLU A 11 22.20 -0.43 -30.63
N GLU A 12 22.94 -0.48 -29.52
CA GLU A 12 22.91 0.44 -28.39
C GLU A 12 23.15 1.87 -28.91
N HIS A 13 22.16 2.75 -28.77
CA HIS A 13 22.33 4.19 -28.90
C HIS A 13 22.68 4.78 -27.54
N GLU A 14 23.95 4.65 -27.15
CA GLU A 14 24.64 5.66 -26.35
C GLU A 14 25.27 6.70 -27.29
N GLU A 15 25.61 7.87 -26.75
CA GLU A 15 26.28 9.02 -27.37
C GLU A 15 25.39 10.10 -28.00
N HIS A 16 25.27 11.24 -27.30
CA HIS A 16 25.96 12.51 -27.62
C HIS A 16 25.33 13.63 -26.77
N GLU A 17 26.10 14.23 -25.85
CA GLU A 17 26.89 15.46 -26.08
C GLU A 17 25.99 16.64 -26.46
N GLU A 18 25.83 17.58 -25.53
CA GLU A 18 26.57 18.86 -25.51
C GLU A 18 26.12 19.80 -26.62
N HIS A 19 25.83 21.04 -26.21
CA HIS A 19 25.96 22.32 -26.91
C HIS A 19 24.83 23.25 -26.44
N GLU A 20 25.15 24.31 -25.68
CA GLU A 20 25.55 25.65 -26.18
C GLU A 20 24.25 26.42 -26.57
N GLU A 21 23.95 27.64 -26.14
CA GLU A 21 24.72 28.86 -26.21
C GLU A 21 24.01 29.98 -25.40
N HIS A 22 24.84 30.86 -24.84
CA HIS A 22 24.70 32.33 -24.86
C HIS A 22 23.39 33.00 -24.39
N GLU A 23 23.51 33.72 -23.28
CA GLU A 23 23.19 35.15 -23.32
C GLU A 23 24.24 35.94 -22.51
N GLU A 24 25.26 36.37 -23.24
CA GLU A 24 26.09 37.51 -22.86
C GLU A 24 25.22 38.77 -22.95
N HIS A 25 25.04 39.46 -21.82
CA HIS A 25 24.84 40.90 -21.86
C HIS A 25 26.01 41.57 -21.16
N GLU A 26 26.86 42.08 -22.04
CA GLU A 26 27.97 42.99 -21.84
C GLU A 26 27.52 44.26 -21.10
N GLU A 27 28.00 44.47 -19.86
CA GLU A 27 27.99 45.78 -19.21
C GLU A 27 29.34 46.07 -18.57
N LYS A 28 30.26 46.45 -19.45
CA LYS A 28 30.97 47.73 -19.45
C LYS A 28 31.50 48.29 -18.11
N ASP A 29 32.83 48.35 -18.05
CA ASP A 29 33.66 49.37 -17.39
C ASP A 29 33.42 49.73 -15.91
N ALA A 30 34.34 49.31 -15.05
CA ALA A 30 35.17 50.26 -14.28
C ALA A 30 36.19 49.54 -13.38
N ARG A 31 37.45 49.55 -13.80
CA ARG A 31 38.59 49.46 -12.87
C ARG A 31 38.60 50.72 -12.01
N GLY A 32 38.39 50.55 -10.71
CA GLY A 32 38.80 51.50 -9.69
C GLY A 32 39.35 50.73 -8.48
N PRO A 33 40.56 51.02 -7.97
CA PRO A 33 41.02 50.47 -6.70
C PRO A 33 40.32 51.22 -5.57
N GLY A 34 39.03 50.92 -5.37
CA GLY A 34 38.22 51.44 -4.30
C GLY A 34 38.57 50.74 -2.98
N ALA A 35 39.06 51.51 -2.03
CA ALA A 35 39.31 51.12 -0.65
C ALA A 35 38.19 50.23 -0.06
N PRO A 36 38.49 49.31 0.88
CA PRO A 36 37.50 48.38 1.42
C PRO A 36 36.37 49.12 2.14
N GLY A 37 35.31 49.37 1.38
CA GLY A 37 34.05 49.95 1.84
C GLY A 37 33.43 49.09 2.93
N SER A 38 32.66 49.73 3.80
CA SER A 38 31.96 49.14 4.95
C SER A 38 31.17 47.86 4.63
N LEU A 39 30.72 47.69 3.38
CA LEU A 39 30.05 46.49 2.87
C LEU A 39 30.95 45.25 2.83
N GLY A 40 32.25 45.39 2.55
CA GLY A 40 33.22 44.29 2.60
C GLY A 40 33.46 43.80 4.03
N ARG A 41 33.40 44.71 5.02
CA ARG A 41 33.49 44.35 6.45
C ARG A 41 32.21 43.70 6.95
N ALA A 42 31.04 44.15 6.49
CA ALA A 42 29.76 43.50 6.79
C ALA A 42 29.72 42.08 6.21
N ALA A 43 30.14 41.89 4.95
CA ALA A 43 30.20 40.57 4.32
C ALA A 43 31.26 39.65 4.98
N ALA A 44 32.38 40.19 5.42
CA ALA A 44 33.38 39.44 6.19
C ALA A 44 32.90 39.10 7.61
N ALA A 45 32.15 39.99 8.27
CA ALA A 45 31.54 39.74 9.57
C ALA A 45 30.41 38.70 9.47
N LEU A 46 29.60 38.72 8.42
CA LEU A 46 28.55 37.74 8.17
C LEU A 46 29.15 36.35 7.86
N ARG A 47 30.22 36.28 7.06
CA ARG A 47 30.99 35.04 6.87
C ARG A 47 31.70 34.58 8.15
N ARG A 48 32.15 35.49 9.01
CA ARG A 48 32.76 35.13 10.31
C ARG A 48 31.72 34.70 11.33
N ALA A 49 30.51 35.26 11.28
CA ALA A 49 29.35 34.85 12.09
C ALA A 49 28.84 33.46 11.68
N LEU A 50 28.81 33.18 10.38
CA LEU A 50 28.47 31.86 9.83
C LEU A 50 29.60 30.83 10.09
N ARG A 51 30.88 31.23 10.09
CA ARG A 51 32.01 30.35 10.49
C ARG A 51 32.18 30.19 12.00
N SER A 52 31.72 31.16 12.81
CA SER A 52 31.57 31.01 14.26
C SER A 52 30.35 30.19 14.64
N GLY A 53 29.60 29.71 13.64
CA GLY A 53 28.66 28.61 13.74
C GLY A 53 29.38 27.34 14.17
N ARG A 54 29.72 27.25 15.45
CA ARG A 54 29.61 25.96 16.15
C ARG A 54 28.16 25.55 15.97
N VAL A 55 27.89 24.73 14.95
CA VAL A 55 26.71 23.88 14.95
C VAL A 55 26.73 23.24 16.34
N PRO A 56 25.72 23.49 17.21
CA PRO A 56 25.70 22.86 18.52
C PRO A 56 25.89 21.37 18.25
N ARG A 57 27.00 20.82 18.76
CA ARG A 57 27.28 19.40 18.61
C ARG A 57 26.07 18.73 19.24
N PRO A 58 25.27 17.96 18.47
CA PRO A 58 24.07 17.34 19.01
C PRO A 58 24.49 16.59 20.25
N GLU A 59 23.83 16.89 21.37
CA GLU A 59 24.21 16.26 22.61
C GLU A 59 24.00 14.76 22.43
N GLN A 60 24.82 13.94 23.09
CA GLN A 60 24.70 12.48 22.98
C GLN A 60 23.26 12.02 23.22
N ARG A 61 22.55 12.73 24.12
CA ARG A 61 21.13 12.57 24.40
C ARG A 61 20.23 12.81 23.18
N ASP A 62 20.43 13.89 22.44
CA ASP A 62 19.64 14.20 21.23
C ASP A 62 19.83 13.13 20.16
N LEU A 63 21.05 12.63 19.99
CA LEU A 63 21.35 11.53 19.07
C LEU A 63 20.64 10.24 19.49
N ASP A 64 20.63 9.94 20.78
CA ASP A 64 19.96 8.77 21.32
C ASP A 64 18.44 8.89 21.22
N ASP A 65 17.88 10.09 21.39
CA ASP A 65 16.45 10.36 21.18
C ASP A 65 16.08 10.25 19.70
N CYS A 66 16.91 10.75 18.77
CA CYS A 66 16.71 10.54 17.33
C CYS A 66 16.75 9.06 16.93
N ARG A 67 17.66 8.26 17.51
CA ARG A 67 17.73 6.82 17.27
C ARG A 67 16.47 6.11 17.77
N ARG A 68 16.01 6.45 18.98
CA ARG A 68 14.77 5.90 19.54
C ARG A 68 13.56 6.23 18.69
N GLU A 69 13.47 7.46 18.19
CA GLU A 69 12.36 7.87 17.33
C GLU A 69 12.41 7.15 15.97
N ARG A 70 13.59 7.02 15.36
CA ARG A 70 13.76 6.20 14.15
C ARG A 70 13.32 4.76 14.38
N ASP A 71 13.75 4.12 15.45
CA ASP A 71 13.41 2.73 15.75
C ASP A 71 11.91 2.57 16.07
N ARG A 72 11.26 3.62 16.57
CA ARG A 72 9.80 3.68 16.72
C ARG A 72 9.10 3.75 15.35
N TRP A 73 9.52 4.65 14.46
CA TRP A 73 8.95 4.75 13.11
C TRP A 73 9.18 3.50 12.28
N GLN A 74 10.34 2.87 12.41
CA GLN A 74 10.62 1.59 11.74
C GLN A 74 9.63 0.52 12.17
N ARG A 75 9.39 0.36 13.48
CA ARG A 75 8.39 -0.60 13.99
C ARG A 75 6.99 -0.31 13.48
N HIS A 76 6.63 0.97 13.33
CA HIS A 76 5.34 1.35 12.74
C HIS A 76 5.27 0.98 11.25
N ALA A 77 6.31 1.28 10.47
CA ALA A 77 6.40 0.90 9.06
C ALA A 77 6.29 -0.62 8.89
N ASP A 78 7.06 -1.39 9.65
CA ASP A 78 7.03 -2.86 9.62
C ASP A 78 5.63 -3.40 10.00
N SER A 79 4.94 -2.76 10.95
CA SER A 79 3.57 -3.13 11.33
C SER A 79 2.59 -2.90 10.18
N TYR A 80 2.67 -1.75 9.51
CA TYR A 80 1.83 -1.44 8.36
C TYR A 80 2.11 -2.36 7.16
N GLU A 81 3.36 -2.75 6.94
CA GLU A 81 3.70 -3.73 5.89
C GLU A 81 3.08 -5.10 6.17
N ARG A 82 3.08 -5.55 7.43
CA ARG A 82 2.42 -6.79 7.85
C ARG A 82 0.90 -6.72 7.70
N GLU A 83 0.29 -5.59 8.05
CA GLU A 83 -1.14 -5.39 7.86
C GLU A 83 -1.52 -5.35 6.37
N LEU A 84 -0.73 -4.65 5.55
CA LEU A 84 -0.97 -4.56 4.11
C LEU A 84 -0.84 -5.92 3.43
N THR A 85 0.17 -6.72 3.80
CA THR A 85 0.32 -8.09 3.30
C THR A 85 -0.85 -8.98 3.70
N ARG A 86 -1.34 -8.87 4.94
CA ARG A 86 -2.55 -9.60 5.39
C ARG A 86 -3.80 -9.19 4.60
N VAL A 87 -4.06 -7.89 4.46
CA VAL A 87 -5.22 -7.39 3.71
C VAL A 87 -5.16 -7.79 2.24
N ARG A 88 -3.97 -7.80 1.63
CA ARG A 88 -3.78 -8.29 0.26
C ARG A 88 -4.12 -9.77 0.14
N LEU A 89 -3.67 -10.60 1.09
CA LEU A 89 -3.98 -12.03 1.12
C LEU A 89 -5.49 -12.28 1.30
N ASP A 90 -6.13 -11.57 2.22
CA ASP A 90 -7.58 -11.68 2.46
C ASP A 90 -8.37 -11.29 1.20
N HIS A 91 -7.96 -10.21 0.54
CA HIS A 91 -8.55 -9.78 -0.73
C HIS A 91 -8.37 -10.84 -1.84
N ALA A 92 -7.18 -11.44 -1.96
CA ALA A 92 -6.94 -12.51 -2.93
C ALA A 92 -7.83 -13.74 -2.68
N HIS A 93 -8.05 -14.14 -1.43
CA HIS A 93 -8.97 -15.23 -1.08
C HIS A 93 -10.42 -14.91 -1.45
N LEU A 94 -10.87 -13.67 -1.21
CA LEU A 94 -12.21 -13.25 -1.60
C LEU A 94 -12.40 -13.30 -3.13
N LEU A 95 -11.39 -12.86 -3.89
CA LEU A 95 -11.41 -12.96 -5.34
C LEU A 95 -11.41 -14.43 -5.81
N ALA A 96 -10.65 -15.31 -5.17
CA ALA A 96 -10.64 -16.74 -5.47
C ALA A 96 -12.02 -17.37 -5.20
N TRP A 97 -12.67 -16.97 -4.10
CA TRP A 97 -14.03 -17.41 -3.77
C TRP A 97 -15.06 -16.89 -4.79
N LEU A 98 -14.97 -15.63 -5.19
CA LEU A 98 -15.81 -15.07 -6.26
C LEU A 98 -15.61 -15.81 -7.59
N ALA A 99 -14.37 -16.13 -7.96
CA ALA A 99 -14.09 -16.93 -9.15
C ALA A 99 -14.72 -18.34 -9.05
N ALA A 100 -14.70 -18.95 -7.87
CA ALA A 100 -15.31 -20.27 -7.64
C ALA A 100 -16.85 -20.24 -7.75
N LEU A 101 -17.49 -19.13 -7.39
CA LEU A 101 -18.95 -18.93 -7.53
C LEU A 101 -19.37 -18.67 -8.98
N HIS A 102 -18.43 -18.24 -9.84
CA HIS A 102 -18.68 -17.88 -11.24
C HIS A 102 -17.86 -18.73 -12.22
N PRO A 103 -17.94 -20.09 -12.19
CA PRO A 103 -17.04 -20.95 -12.97
C PRO A 103 -17.22 -20.82 -14.49
N ALA A 104 -18.39 -20.35 -14.95
CA ALA A 104 -18.66 -20.15 -16.37
C ALA A 104 -18.13 -18.83 -16.93
N SER A 105 -17.83 -17.84 -16.07
CA SER A 105 -17.43 -16.49 -16.50
C SER A 105 -16.10 -16.01 -15.92
N ALA A 106 -15.53 -16.71 -14.95
CA ALA A 106 -14.22 -16.40 -14.39
C ALA A 106 -13.10 -16.93 -15.31
N VAL A 107 -12.19 -16.04 -15.70
CA VAL A 107 -11.04 -16.36 -16.55
C VAL A 107 -9.80 -15.63 -16.04
N LEU A 108 -8.67 -16.33 -15.96
CA LEU A 108 -7.36 -15.74 -15.72
C LEU A 108 -6.65 -15.45 -17.05
N ALA A 109 -6.08 -14.25 -17.17
CA ALA A 109 -5.27 -13.86 -18.32
C ALA A 109 -3.99 -13.15 -17.84
N PRO A 110 -2.87 -13.23 -18.59
CA PRO A 110 -1.73 -12.35 -18.34
C PRO A 110 -2.11 -10.88 -18.60
N ASP A 111 -1.63 -9.94 -17.79
CA ASP A 111 -1.78 -8.51 -18.08
C ASP A 111 -0.83 -8.15 -19.22
N SER A 112 -1.38 -7.85 -20.39
CA SER A 112 -0.61 -7.55 -21.61
C SER A 112 0.26 -6.29 -21.46
N GLU A 113 -0.05 -5.40 -20.51
CA GLU A 113 0.73 -4.19 -20.26
C GLU A 113 1.91 -4.42 -19.31
N ALA A 114 1.92 -5.51 -18.53
CA ALA A 114 2.85 -5.71 -17.43
C ALA A 114 4.14 -6.48 -17.79
N GLY A 115 4.30 -6.93 -19.04
CA GLY A 115 5.47 -7.67 -19.49
C GLY A 115 5.47 -9.18 -19.15
N PRO A 116 6.57 -9.92 -19.44
CA PRO A 116 6.61 -11.38 -19.32
C PRO A 116 6.62 -11.91 -17.87
N ASP A 117 7.04 -11.09 -16.90
CA ASP A 117 6.90 -11.35 -15.46
C ASP A 117 5.59 -10.74 -14.91
N GLY A 118 4.69 -10.41 -15.82
CA GLY A 118 3.58 -9.51 -15.64
C GLY A 118 2.54 -10.02 -14.64
N VAL A 119 2.11 -9.08 -13.81
CA VAL A 119 0.88 -9.14 -13.03
C VAL A 119 -0.21 -9.85 -13.83
N HIS A 120 -0.91 -10.81 -13.23
CA HIS A 120 -1.99 -11.51 -13.92
C HIS A 120 -3.31 -10.76 -13.68
N GLN A 121 -4.30 -11.01 -14.51
CA GLN A 121 -5.62 -10.39 -14.36
C GLN A 121 -6.70 -11.47 -14.23
N LEU A 122 -7.50 -11.37 -13.17
CA LEU A 122 -8.75 -12.08 -13.05
C LEU A 122 -9.84 -11.27 -13.75
N ARG A 123 -10.59 -11.92 -14.65
CA ARG A 123 -11.75 -11.34 -15.32
C ARG A 123 -12.98 -12.15 -14.95
N ILE A 124 -14.04 -11.48 -14.54
CA ILE A 124 -15.34 -12.11 -14.26
C ILE A 124 -16.41 -11.28 -14.97
N GLU A 125 -17.26 -11.94 -15.77
CA GLU A 125 -18.47 -11.33 -16.30
C GLU A 125 -19.63 -11.55 -15.33
N ALA A 126 -20.25 -10.45 -14.89
CA ALA A 126 -21.42 -10.45 -14.01
C ALA A 126 -22.40 -9.36 -14.45
N GLY A 127 -23.67 -9.73 -14.67
CA GLY A 127 -24.71 -8.76 -15.05
C GLY A 127 -24.44 -8.02 -16.36
N GLY A 128 -23.80 -8.68 -17.34
CA GLY A 128 -23.43 -8.09 -18.63
C GLY A 128 -22.27 -7.07 -18.56
N ARG A 129 -21.56 -7.01 -17.43
CA ARG A 129 -20.36 -6.18 -17.27
C ARG A 129 -19.16 -7.06 -16.93
N GLN A 130 -18.03 -6.72 -17.52
CA GLN A 130 -16.74 -7.32 -17.19
C GLN A 130 -16.13 -6.59 -16.00
N LEU A 131 -15.74 -7.34 -14.99
CA LEU A 131 -14.96 -6.88 -13.85
C LEU A 131 -13.56 -7.46 -13.94
N SER A 132 -12.56 -6.64 -13.64
CA SER A 132 -11.16 -7.06 -13.77
C SER A 132 -10.35 -6.67 -12.54
N TRP A 133 -9.47 -7.56 -12.09
CA TRP A 133 -8.58 -7.29 -10.95
C TRP A 133 -7.17 -7.77 -11.27
N ARG A 134 -6.19 -6.95 -10.90
CA ARG A 134 -4.76 -7.31 -10.95
C ARG A 134 -4.42 -8.25 -9.80
N LEU A 135 -3.71 -9.32 -10.12
CA LEU A 135 -3.29 -10.38 -9.21
C LEU A 135 -1.76 -10.44 -9.15
N HIS A 136 -1.25 -10.56 -7.93
CA HIS A 136 0.16 -10.81 -7.71
C HIS A 136 0.49 -12.26 -8.09
N PRO A 137 1.64 -12.55 -8.72
CA PRO A 137 1.99 -13.91 -9.14
C PRO A 137 2.02 -14.91 -7.98
N ALA A 138 2.34 -14.47 -6.76
CA ALA A 138 2.32 -15.32 -5.57
C ALA A 138 0.93 -15.85 -5.19
N ASP A 139 -0.14 -15.17 -5.62
CA ASP A 139 -1.52 -15.52 -5.28
C ASP A 139 -2.17 -16.44 -6.31
N LEU A 140 -1.54 -16.66 -7.48
CA LEU A 140 -2.04 -17.52 -8.55
C LEU A 140 -2.41 -18.95 -8.12
N PRO A 141 -1.70 -19.61 -7.18
CA PRO A 141 -2.09 -20.92 -6.71
C PRO A 141 -3.50 -20.98 -6.11
N LEU A 142 -4.03 -19.87 -5.58
CA LEU A 142 -5.40 -19.78 -5.04
C LEU A 142 -6.48 -19.91 -6.12
N PHE A 143 -6.11 -19.71 -7.39
CA PHE A 143 -7.02 -19.70 -8.52
C PHE A 143 -6.87 -20.93 -9.41
N ALA A 144 -6.33 -22.03 -8.89
CA ALA A 144 -6.11 -23.28 -9.64
C ALA A 144 -7.39 -23.86 -10.27
N HIS A 145 -8.58 -23.51 -9.75
CA HIS A 145 -9.88 -23.88 -10.30
C HIS A 145 -10.36 -22.99 -11.46
N THR A 146 -9.70 -21.86 -11.71
CA THR A 146 -10.11 -20.89 -12.72
C THR A 146 -9.39 -21.17 -14.04
N PRO A 147 -10.10 -21.27 -15.18
CA PRO A 147 -9.46 -21.51 -16.47
C PRO A 147 -8.48 -20.39 -16.83
N TYR A 148 -7.30 -20.78 -17.32
CA TYR A 148 -6.27 -19.87 -17.79
C TYR A 148 -6.38 -19.68 -19.31
N ALA A 149 -6.53 -18.44 -19.75
CA ALA A 149 -6.63 -18.06 -21.15
C ALA A 149 -5.43 -17.18 -21.54
N PRO A 150 -4.34 -17.77 -22.09
CA PRO A 150 -3.13 -17.03 -22.46
C PRO A 150 -3.37 -16.05 -23.62
N HIS A 151 -4.39 -16.32 -24.43
CA HIS A 151 -4.82 -15.52 -25.57
C HIS A 151 -6.25 -15.06 -25.39
N ALA A 152 -6.67 -14.76 -24.16
CA ALA A 152 -7.85 -13.93 -23.98
C ALA A 152 -7.53 -12.61 -24.68
N LEU A 153 -7.90 -12.53 -25.98
CA LEU A 153 -7.95 -11.33 -26.77
C LEU A 153 -8.41 -10.26 -25.81
N ALA A 154 -7.69 -9.15 -25.76
CA ALA A 154 -8.19 -7.96 -25.13
C ALA A 154 -9.61 -7.79 -25.66
N ALA A 155 -10.61 -8.21 -24.88
CA ALA A 155 -11.96 -7.77 -25.07
C ALA A 155 -11.79 -6.32 -24.67
N ASP A 156 -11.38 -5.52 -25.66
CA ASP A 156 -11.07 -4.11 -25.59
C ASP A 156 -12.39 -3.40 -25.31
N GLY A 157 -12.92 -3.65 -24.12
CA GLY A 157 -13.73 -2.70 -23.43
C GLY A 157 -12.79 -1.56 -23.05
N PRO A 158 -13.16 -0.29 -23.32
CA PRO A 158 -12.43 0.84 -22.78
C PRO A 158 -12.20 0.63 -21.27
N PRO A 159 -11.08 1.14 -20.70
CA PRO A 159 -10.72 0.93 -19.30
C PRO A 159 -11.97 1.09 -18.44
N ALA A 160 -12.32 0.03 -17.70
CA ALA A 160 -13.60 -0.06 -17.04
C ALA A 160 -13.87 1.25 -16.26
N PRO A 161 -14.99 1.94 -16.52
CA PRO A 161 -15.33 3.18 -15.82
C PRO A 161 -15.30 2.91 -14.32
N ASP A 162 -14.57 3.73 -13.55
CA ASP A 162 -14.32 3.61 -12.09
C ASP A 162 -15.05 2.41 -11.47
N GLN A 163 -14.47 1.20 -11.63
CA GLN A 163 -15.08 -0.06 -11.21
C GLN A 163 -15.45 -0.01 -9.74
N ALA A 164 -14.64 0.70 -8.94
CA ALA A 164 -14.91 0.93 -7.54
C ALA A 164 -16.14 1.82 -7.34
N ALA A 165 -16.34 2.89 -8.12
CA ALA A 165 -17.60 3.65 -8.09
C ALA A 165 -18.80 2.81 -8.53
N HIS A 166 -18.64 1.95 -9.53
CA HIS A 166 -19.72 1.07 -9.96
C HIS A 166 -20.12 0.09 -8.85
N LEU A 167 -19.14 -0.60 -8.26
CA LEU A 167 -19.36 -1.49 -7.11
C LEU A 167 -20.01 -0.72 -5.96
N ARG A 168 -19.48 0.45 -5.57
CA ARG A 168 -20.09 1.30 -4.52
C ARG A 168 -21.54 1.66 -4.84
N ARG A 169 -21.84 2.03 -6.09
CA ARG A 169 -23.21 2.36 -6.52
C ARG A 169 -24.12 1.14 -6.44
N HIS A 170 -23.66 -0.01 -6.94
CA HIS A 170 -24.45 -1.23 -6.94
C HIS A 170 -24.71 -1.75 -5.52
N THR A 171 -23.69 -1.78 -4.66
CA THR A 171 -23.84 -2.12 -3.24
C THR A 171 -24.80 -1.16 -2.54
N ARG A 172 -24.74 0.14 -2.84
CA ARG A 172 -25.71 1.12 -2.32
C ARG A 172 -27.13 0.82 -2.78
N LEU A 173 -27.35 0.44 -4.03
CA LEU A 173 -28.68 0.06 -4.53
C LEU A 173 -29.20 -1.21 -3.85
N LEU A 174 -28.38 -2.25 -3.73
CA LEU A 174 -28.74 -3.49 -3.03
C LEU A 174 -29.08 -3.24 -1.56
N ALA A 175 -28.34 -2.36 -0.88
CA ALA A 175 -28.64 -1.97 0.50
C ALA A 175 -30.01 -1.27 0.63
N LEU A 176 -30.39 -0.46 -0.36
CA LEU A 176 -31.70 0.19 -0.41
C LEU A 176 -32.82 -0.80 -0.73
N GLU A 177 -32.61 -1.72 -1.66
CA GLU A 177 -33.57 -2.81 -1.95
C GLU A 177 -33.75 -3.74 -0.74
N GLY A 178 -32.66 -4.09 -0.05
CA GLY A 178 -32.71 -4.83 1.21
C GLY A 178 -33.48 -4.10 2.30
N ALA A 179 -33.38 -2.78 2.39
CA ALA A 179 -34.17 -1.96 3.31
C ALA A 179 -35.66 -1.86 2.92
N LEU A 180 -36.00 -2.02 1.63
CA LEU A 180 -37.38 -2.04 1.14
C LEU A 180 -38.01 -3.44 1.24
N LEU A 181 -37.20 -4.50 1.14
CA LEU A 181 -37.63 -5.90 1.24
C LEU A 181 -37.60 -6.43 2.68
N THR A 182 -36.83 -5.79 3.55
CA THR A 182 -36.92 -5.99 4.99
C THR A 182 -38.10 -5.17 5.49
N GLU A 183 -39.28 -5.79 5.54
CA GLU A 183 -40.37 -5.28 6.37
C GLU A 183 -39.77 -5.01 7.76
N PRO A 184 -39.89 -3.78 8.32
CA PRO A 184 -39.40 -3.53 9.66
C PRO A 184 -40.17 -4.48 10.57
N ALA A 185 -39.47 -5.47 11.13
CA ALA A 185 -39.98 -6.24 12.24
C ALA A 185 -40.44 -5.21 13.26
N GLN A 186 -41.76 -5.09 13.37
CA GLN A 186 -42.44 -4.13 14.22
C GLN A 186 -41.81 -4.29 15.61
N PRO A 187 -41.25 -3.24 16.21
CA PRO A 187 -40.76 -3.36 17.57
C PRO A 187 -41.99 -3.66 18.43
N ALA A 188 -42.13 -4.92 18.84
CA ALA A 188 -43.03 -5.29 19.90
C ALA A 188 -42.63 -4.42 21.09
N ALA A 189 -43.53 -3.50 21.45
CA ALA A 189 -43.33 -2.55 22.52
C ALA A 189 -42.93 -3.29 23.81
N PRO A 190 -42.08 -2.68 24.66
CA PRO A 190 -41.68 -3.28 25.93
C PRO A 190 -42.92 -3.42 26.82
N ALA A 191 -43.37 -4.67 27.01
CA ALA A 191 -44.27 -4.99 28.10
C ALA A 191 -43.51 -4.74 29.40
N GLN A 192 -43.78 -3.60 30.03
CA GLN A 192 -43.52 -3.41 31.44
C GLN A 192 -44.46 -4.33 32.22
N LEU A 193 -43.88 -5.25 33.00
CA LEU A 193 -44.43 -5.85 34.22
C LEU A 193 -43.22 -6.29 35.04
N THR A 194 -42.74 -5.41 35.93
CA THR A 194 -43.06 -5.36 37.37
C THR A 194 -42.53 -6.57 38.15
N GLU A 195 -41.59 -6.23 39.04
CA GLU A 195 -41.44 -6.80 40.38
C GLU A 195 -41.11 -8.30 40.50
N SER A 196 -39.85 -8.59 40.86
CA SER A 196 -39.57 -9.49 41.98
C SER A 196 -38.19 -9.21 42.56
N THR A 197 -38.23 -8.41 43.61
CA THR A 197 -37.36 -8.44 44.79
C THR A 197 -36.94 -9.87 45.17
N GLU A 198 -35.65 -10.09 45.32
CA GLU A 198 -34.96 -10.69 46.49
C GLU A 198 -33.55 -11.13 46.03
N LEU A 199 -32.46 -10.43 46.37
CA LEU A 199 -31.89 -10.27 47.71
C LEU A 199 -31.44 -11.61 48.30
N ILE A 200 -30.32 -12.14 47.79
CA ILE A 200 -29.43 -13.00 48.58
C ILE A 200 -28.00 -12.51 48.37
N ALA A 201 -27.54 -11.72 49.34
CA ALA A 201 -26.13 -11.57 49.64
C ALA A 201 -25.67 -12.81 50.41
N THR A 202 -24.62 -13.47 49.93
CA THR A 202 -23.66 -14.15 50.81
C THR A 202 -22.30 -14.24 50.12
N ALA A 203 -21.32 -13.68 50.80
CA ALA A 203 -19.90 -13.82 50.53
C ALA A 203 -19.47 -15.30 50.56
N THR A 204 -18.51 -15.68 49.71
CA THR A 204 -17.55 -16.76 50.02
C THR A 204 -16.27 -16.54 49.23
N THR A 205 -15.29 -16.00 49.96
CA THR A 205 -13.88 -16.37 50.08
C THR A 205 -13.32 -17.40 49.09
N ALA A 206 -12.22 -16.98 48.44
CA ALA A 206 -10.99 -17.71 48.09
C ALA A 206 -11.07 -19.18 47.66
N THR A 207 -10.49 -19.49 46.49
CA THR A 207 -9.41 -20.48 46.36
C THR A 207 -8.71 -20.26 45.02
N GLU A 208 -7.46 -19.81 45.12
CA GLU A 208 -6.48 -19.71 44.06
C GLU A 208 -5.85 -21.10 43.83
N PRO A 209 -5.95 -21.71 42.64
CA PRO A 209 -5.23 -22.93 42.35
C PRO A 209 -3.89 -22.60 41.67
N THR A 210 -2.84 -22.67 42.49
CA THR A 210 -1.55 -23.34 42.22
C THR A 210 -1.35 -23.81 40.77
N ALA A 211 -0.51 -23.10 40.01
CA ALA A 211 0.13 -23.62 38.81
C ALA A 211 1.64 -23.69 39.04
N THR A 212 2.08 -24.87 39.49
CA THR A 212 3.47 -25.29 39.63
C THR A 212 4.16 -25.27 38.27
N ALA A 213 5.27 -24.53 38.17
CA ALA A 213 6.15 -24.52 37.02
C ALA A 213 6.90 -25.87 36.87
N PRO A 214 6.99 -26.45 35.67
CA PRO A 214 7.85 -27.61 35.43
C PRO A 214 9.31 -27.16 35.24
N THR A 215 10.14 -27.49 36.23
CA THR A 215 11.60 -27.45 36.16
C THR A 215 12.10 -28.50 35.17
N HIS A 216 12.70 -28.05 34.05
CA HIS A 216 13.44 -28.88 33.11
C HIS A 216 14.75 -29.38 33.76
N PRO A 217 15.11 -30.66 33.64
CA PRO A 217 16.45 -31.13 34.02
C PRO A 217 17.48 -30.82 32.91
N PRO A 218 18.76 -30.62 33.27
CA PRO A 218 19.83 -30.36 32.31
C PRO A 218 20.24 -31.63 31.53
N PRO A 219 20.83 -31.48 30.33
CA PRO A 219 21.34 -32.61 29.56
C PRO A 219 22.62 -33.16 30.21
N SER A 220 22.75 -34.48 30.22
CA SER A 220 23.96 -35.21 30.60
C SER A 220 24.94 -35.33 29.42
N PRO A 221 26.25 -35.46 29.69
CA PRO A 221 27.35 -35.32 28.73
C PRO A 221 27.46 -36.45 27.70
#